data_AF-A0A0G2RI78-F1
#
_entry.id   AF-A0A0G2RI78-F1
#
_cell.length_a   1.000
_cell.length_b   1.000
_cell.length_c   1.000
_cell.angle_alpha   90.00
_cell.angle_beta   90.00
_cell.angle_gamma   90.00
#
_symmetry.space_group_name_H-M   'P 1'
#
loop_
_entity.id
_entity.type
_entity.pdbx_description
1 polymer ?
#
loop_
_entity_poly.entity_id
_entity_poly.type
_entity_poly.pdbx_seq_one_letter_code
_entity_poly.pdbx_strand_id
1 'polypeptide(L)'
;KFSNYIAWLSNPTNVKPSAQVVWPIVGQEILNGDVGGGFQGIQVTSGWFQLWRASGITSELQLYATAIGGLVMALLMVFAGWFHYHKKAPKLEWFQNVESMMNHHLSGLLGLGCLSWAGHQIHIALPINKLLDSGISPQDIPLPHEFLVNRDLMSQLYPSFSKGILPFFTLNWNVYSDFLTFKGGLNPVTGGLWLSDTAHHHLALAVLFIVAGHMYRTNWGIGHSMKEILEAHKGPFTGQGHKGLYEILTSSWHAQLAINLAMIGSLSIIIAHHMYAMPPYPYIATDYPTQLSLFTHHMWIGGFCVVGAGAHASIFMVRDYNPAQNYNNVLDRIIRHRDAIVSHLNWVCIFLGFHSFGLYIHNDTMRALGRSQDMFSDTAIQLQPIFAQWVQSIHSLAAGNTSPNALATSSYAFGGDIITVGNKVAMMPINLG
;
A
#
# COMPACT_ATOMS: atom_id res chain seq x y z
N LYS A 1 -25.60 2.91 8.32
CA LYS A 1 -26.77 2.49 9.15
C LYS A 1 -26.62 2.98 10.59
N PHE A 2 -25.49 2.75 11.25
CA PHE A 2 -25.24 3.23 12.62
C PHE A 2 -23.93 4.03 12.67
N SER A 3 -23.89 5.16 11.97
CA SER A 3 -22.67 5.94 11.81
C SER A 3 -22.98 7.42 11.67
N ASN A 4 -22.05 8.28 12.05
CA ASN A 4 -22.14 9.72 11.82
C ASN A 4 -21.47 10.18 10.51
N TYR A 5 -21.43 9.32 9.49
CA TYR A 5 -20.67 9.57 8.25
C TYR A 5 -21.03 10.88 7.54
N ILE A 6 -22.33 11.19 7.41
CA ILE A 6 -22.78 12.43 6.75
C ILE A 6 -22.40 13.67 7.58
N ALA A 7 -22.58 13.59 8.89
CA ALA A 7 -22.18 14.68 9.80
C ALA A 7 -20.65 14.90 9.77
N TRP A 8 -19.88 13.81 9.71
CA TRP A 8 -18.43 13.86 9.54
C TRP A 8 -18.05 14.45 8.18
N LEU A 9 -18.74 14.08 7.10
CA LEU A 9 -18.42 14.55 5.75
C LEU A 9 -18.57 16.09 5.64
N SER A 10 -19.54 16.66 6.35
CA SER A 10 -19.76 18.11 6.43
C SER A 10 -18.76 18.84 7.35
N ASN A 11 -18.16 18.16 8.33
CA ASN A 11 -17.18 18.76 9.25
C ASN A 11 -16.08 17.76 9.66
N PRO A 12 -15.21 17.36 8.72
CA PRO A 12 -14.26 16.26 8.90
C PRO A 12 -13.12 16.58 9.88
N THR A 13 -12.90 17.86 10.19
CA THR A 13 -11.85 18.30 11.11
C THR A 13 -12.25 18.16 12.58
N ASN A 14 -13.53 18.37 12.90
CA ASN A 14 -14.02 18.44 14.28
C ASN A 14 -14.82 17.21 14.72
N VAL A 15 -15.63 16.64 13.82
CA VAL A 15 -16.41 15.44 14.11
C VAL A 15 -15.49 14.22 14.07
N LYS A 16 -15.63 13.30 15.03
CA LYS A 16 -14.84 12.05 15.06
C LYS A 16 -15.58 10.93 14.32
N PRO A 17 -14.89 10.12 13.49
CA PRO A 17 -15.53 8.97 12.85
C PRO A 17 -16.08 7.98 13.87
N SER A 18 -17.36 7.64 13.77
CA SER A 18 -18.00 6.60 14.58
C SER A 18 -18.94 5.75 13.74
N ALA A 19 -18.85 4.43 13.91
CA ALA A 19 -19.63 3.46 13.15
C ALA A 19 -20.12 2.26 13.99
N GLN A 20 -20.00 2.34 15.32
CA GLN A 20 -20.41 1.30 16.25
C GLN A 20 -21.16 1.93 17.42
N VAL A 21 -22.34 1.39 17.72
CA VAL A 21 -23.21 1.83 18.82
C VAL A 21 -23.47 0.64 19.74
N VAL A 22 -23.35 0.85 21.04
CA VAL A 22 -23.52 -0.15 22.07
C VAL A 22 -24.94 -0.11 22.63
N TRP A 23 -25.56 -1.28 22.81
CA TRP A 23 -26.90 -1.36 23.42
C TRP A 23 -26.87 -1.07 24.93
N PRO A 24 -27.89 -0.37 25.47
CA PRO A 24 -27.97 0.00 26.89
C PRO A 24 -28.56 -1.15 27.72
N ILE A 25 -27.71 -2.08 28.16
CA ILE A 25 -28.15 -3.27 28.91
C ILE A 25 -27.69 -3.21 30.38
N VAL A 26 -26.39 -2.97 30.60
CA VAL A 26 -25.74 -3.09 31.91
C VAL A 26 -24.93 -1.84 32.31
N GLY A 27 -25.21 -0.69 31.71
CA GLY A 27 -24.39 0.53 31.86
C GLY A 27 -23.28 0.64 30.82
N GLN A 28 -23.12 -0.36 29.93
CA GLN A 28 -22.12 -0.36 28.85
C GLN A 28 -22.36 0.72 27.78
N GLU A 29 -23.53 1.35 27.75
CA GLU A 29 -23.82 2.52 26.93
C GLU A 29 -22.94 3.73 27.27
N ILE A 30 -22.24 3.72 28.42
CA ILE A 30 -21.16 4.68 28.71
C ILE A 30 -20.07 4.70 27.63
N LEU A 31 -19.92 3.61 26.87
CA LEU A 31 -19.01 3.51 25.72
C LEU A 31 -19.48 4.32 24.51
N ASN A 32 -20.75 4.72 24.44
CA ASN A 32 -21.27 5.60 23.41
C ASN A 32 -20.89 7.06 23.73
N GLY A 33 -19.61 7.38 23.56
CA GLY A 33 -19.10 8.75 23.78
C GLY A 33 -19.69 9.75 22.78
N ASP A 34 -19.75 11.02 23.17
CA ASP A 34 -20.08 12.11 22.24
C ASP A 34 -18.92 12.33 21.26
N VAL A 35 -19.16 11.99 19.99
CA VAL A 35 -18.18 12.10 18.90
C VAL A 35 -18.46 13.31 18.00
N GLY A 36 -19.42 14.15 18.37
CA GLY A 36 -19.89 15.29 17.59
C GLY A 36 -20.88 14.91 16.49
N GLY A 37 -21.48 15.94 15.88
CA GLY A 37 -22.50 15.75 14.84
C GLY A 37 -23.85 15.22 15.37
N GLY A 38 -24.12 15.41 16.66
CA GLY A 38 -25.35 14.92 17.31
C GLY A 38 -25.40 13.40 17.44
N PHE A 39 -24.25 12.71 17.38
CA PHE A 39 -24.16 11.26 17.43
C PHE A 39 -23.32 10.80 18.61
N GLN A 40 -23.76 9.71 19.24
CA GLN A 40 -23.06 9.05 20.34
C GLN A 40 -22.72 7.61 19.95
N GLY A 41 -21.47 7.22 20.12
CA GLY A 41 -20.98 5.90 19.71
C GLY A 41 -19.50 5.72 19.98
N ILE A 42 -18.97 4.56 19.60
CA ILE A 42 -17.54 4.27 19.70
C ILE A 42 -16.81 4.94 18.53
N GLN A 43 -15.77 5.70 18.83
CA GLN A 43 -14.87 6.24 17.81
C GLN A 43 -14.12 5.09 17.12
N VAL A 44 -14.14 5.07 15.78
CA VAL A 44 -13.41 4.06 14.98
C VAL A 44 -12.11 4.64 14.44
N THR A 45 -11.07 3.81 14.36
CA THR A 45 -9.72 4.21 13.92
C THR A 45 -9.24 3.47 12.67
N SER A 46 -10.18 2.86 11.93
CA SER A 46 -9.92 2.06 10.73
C SER A 46 -9.77 2.88 9.44
N GLY A 47 -10.09 4.18 9.45
CA GLY A 47 -9.95 5.05 8.29
C GLY A 47 -11.02 4.91 7.20
N TRP A 48 -12.12 4.19 7.47
CA TRP A 48 -13.18 3.97 6.48
C TRP A 48 -13.81 5.27 5.96
N PHE A 49 -14.00 6.26 6.82
CA PHE A 49 -14.67 7.52 6.46
C PHE A 49 -13.84 8.31 5.43
N GLN A 50 -12.52 8.38 5.66
CA GLN A 50 -11.58 9.03 4.76
C GLN A 50 -11.51 8.30 3.40
N LEU A 51 -11.51 6.96 3.41
CA LEU A 51 -11.57 6.15 2.19
C LEU A 51 -12.87 6.38 1.40
N TRP A 52 -14.02 6.39 2.08
CA TRP A 52 -15.31 6.61 1.42
C TRP A 52 -15.41 8.02 0.83
N ARG A 53 -14.93 9.05 1.53
CA ARG A 53 -14.83 10.40 0.98
C ARG A 53 -13.93 10.42 -0.26
N ALA A 54 -12.75 9.79 -0.20
CA ALA A 54 -11.84 9.69 -1.33
C ALA A 54 -12.46 8.95 -2.54
N SER A 55 -13.47 8.11 -2.32
CA SER A 55 -14.22 7.39 -3.36
C SER A 55 -15.42 8.18 -3.91
N GLY A 56 -15.67 9.40 -3.42
CA GLY A 56 -16.80 10.23 -3.84
C GLY A 56 -18.15 9.77 -3.27
N ILE A 57 -18.16 9.04 -2.16
CA ILE A 57 -19.40 8.67 -1.47
C ILE A 57 -19.90 9.87 -0.68
N THR A 58 -21.17 10.24 -0.88
CA THR A 58 -21.81 11.43 -0.25
C THR A 58 -23.09 11.10 0.49
N SER A 59 -23.61 9.88 0.38
CA SER A 59 -24.87 9.47 1.02
C SER A 59 -24.80 8.07 1.64
N GLU A 60 -25.63 7.82 2.66
CA GLU A 60 -25.73 6.49 3.27
C GLU A 60 -26.35 5.45 2.33
N LEU A 61 -27.15 5.89 1.35
CA LEU A 61 -27.76 5.00 0.37
C LEU A 61 -26.69 4.31 -0.48
N GLN A 62 -25.65 5.04 -0.88
CA GLN A 62 -24.51 4.48 -1.61
C GLN A 62 -23.78 3.43 -0.77
N LEU A 63 -23.51 3.72 0.52
CA LEU A 63 -22.91 2.74 1.44
C LEU A 63 -23.76 1.49 1.59
N TYR A 64 -25.09 1.65 1.68
CA TYR A 64 -26.01 0.53 1.76
C TYR A 64 -25.98 -0.33 0.49
N ALA A 65 -26.01 0.30 -0.70
CA ALA A 65 -25.92 -0.41 -1.97
C ALA A 65 -24.59 -1.17 -2.10
N THR A 66 -23.47 -0.54 -1.72
CA THR A 66 -22.14 -1.18 -1.68
C THR A 66 -22.11 -2.37 -0.75
N ALA A 67 -22.72 -2.28 0.44
CA ALA A 67 -22.79 -3.38 1.39
C ALA A 67 -23.60 -4.58 0.83
N ILE A 68 -24.73 -4.32 0.18
CA ILE A 68 -25.53 -5.37 -0.49
C ILE A 68 -24.76 -5.98 -1.66
N GLY A 69 -24.10 -5.16 -2.49
CA GLY A 69 -23.25 -5.65 -3.57
C GLY A 69 -22.12 -6.55 -3.05
N GLY A 70 -21.46 -6.15 -1.97
CA GLY A 70 -20.45 -6.95 -1.29
C GLY A 70 -20.99 -8.28 -0.76
N LEU A 71 -22.20 -8.29 -0.20
CA LEU A 71 -22.86 -9.53 0.25
C LEU A 71 -23.19 -10.47 -0.92
N VAL A 72 -23.69 -9.94 -2.03
CA VAL A 72 -23.93 -10.74 -3.25
C VAL A 72 -22.62 -11.32 -3.78
N MET A 73 -21.54 -10.53 -3.81
CA MET A 73 -20.22 -11.02 -4.20
C MET A 73 -19.71 -12.11 -3.25
N ALA A 74 -19.92 -11.98 -1.94
CA ALA A 74 -19.57 -13.02 -0.97
C ALA A 74 -20.31 -14.35 -1.25
N LEU A 75 -21.61 -14.28 -1.55
CA LEU A 75 -22.40 -15.46 -1.95
C LEU A 75 -21.88 -16.08 -3.24
N LEU A 76 -21.52 -15.26 -4.24
CA LEU A 76 -20.91 -15.73 -5.48
C LEU A 76 -19.55 -16.39 -5.26
N MET A 77 -18.70 -15.86 -4.37
CA MET A 77 -17.41 -16.47 -4.04
C MET A 77 -17.57 -17.83 -3.34
N VAL A 78 -18.52 -17.95 -2.39
CA VAL A 78 -18.84 -19.23 -1.74
C VAL A 78 -19.35 -20.24 -2.77
N PHE A 79 -20.24 -19.82 -3.66
CA PHE A 79 -20.75 -20.66 -4.74
C PHE A 79 -19.63 -21.09 -5.70
N ALA A 80 -18.73 -20.19 -6.10
CA ALA A 80 -17.59 -20.50 -6.95
C ALA A 80 -16.66 -21.53 -6.28
N GLY A 81 -16.41 -21.40 -4.98
CA GLY A 81 -15.65 -22.37 -4.20
C GLY A 81 -16.30 -23.75 -4.18
N TRP A 82 -17.60 -23.83 -3.90
CA TRP A 82 -18.37 -25.08 -3.98
C TRP A 82 -18.33 -25.68 -5.39
N PHE A 83 -18.52 -24.86 -6.42
CA PHE A 83 -18.60 -25.30 -7.80
C PHE A 83 -17.27 -25.87 -8.30
N HIS A 84 -16.17 -25.16 -8.04
CA HIS A 84 -14.82 -25.56 -8.44
C HIS A 84 -14.22 -26.67 -7.57
N TYR A 85 -14.90 -27.09 -6.49
CA TYR A 85 -14.53 -28.28 -5.73
C TYR A 85 -15.42 -29.48 -6.04
N HIS A 86 -16.74 -29.32 -6.02
CA HIS A 86 -17.69 -30.44 -6.12
C HIS A 86 -18.26 -30.70 -7.51
N LYS A 87 -18.25 -29.73 -8.42
CA LYS A 87 -18.89 -29.85 -9.74
C LYS A 87 -17.90 -29.89 -10.89
N LYS A 88 -16.97 -28.94 -10.93
CA LYS A 88 -15.96 -28.81 -11.98
C LYS A 88 -14.59 -28.53 -11.38
N ALA A 89 -14.03 -29.55 -10.74
CA ALA A 89 -12.68 -29.52 -10.21
C ALA A 89 -11.65 -29.36 -11.34
N PRO A 90 -10.82 -28.30 -11.34
CA PRO A 90 -9.73 -28.17 -12.30
C PRO A 90 -8.70 -29.30 -12.13
N LYS A 91 -8.03 -29.66 -13.23
CA LYS A 91 -6.94 -30.65 -13.21
C LYS A 91 -5.62 -30.00 -12.81
N LEU A 92 -4.65 -30.80 -12.36
CA LEU A 92 -3.33 -30.32 -11.91
C LEU A 92 -2.60 -29.49 -12.98
N GLU A 93 -2.66 -29.89 -14.24
CA GLU A 93 -2.06 -29.15 -15.37
C GLU A 93 -2.52 -27.69 -15.44
N TRP A 94 -3.79 -27.42 -15.09
CA TRP A 94 -4.30 -26.06 -15.04
C TRP A 94 -3.64 -25.23 -13.94
N PHE A 95 -3.46 -25.82 -12.75
CA PHE A 95 -2.78 -25.16 -11.62
C PHE A 95 -1.29 -24.94 -11.89
N GLN A 96 -0.66 -25.83 -12.65
CA GLN A 96 0.77 -25.76 -13.00
C GLN A 96 1.06 -24.87 -14.21
N ASN A 97 0.03 -24.29 -14.85
CA ASN A 97 0.20 -23.34 -15.94
C ASN A 97 0.56 -21.94 -15.41
N VAL A 98 1.79 -21.83 -14.90
CA VAL A 98 2.29 -20.65 -14.20
C VAL A 98 2.51 -19.46 -15.13
N GLU A 99 2.89 -19.68 -16.40
CA GLU A 99 2.98 -18.61 -17.40
C GLU A 99 1.61 -17.95 -17.64
N SER A 100 0.56 -18.77 -17.84
CA SER A 100 -0.80 -18.23 -17.99
C SER A 100 -1.24 -17.50 -16.72
N MET A 101 -1.04 -18.12 -15.55
CA MET A 101 -1.39 -17.52 -14.27
C MET A 101 -0.73 -16.14 -14.08
N MET A 102 0.57 -16.03 -14.34
CA MET A 102 1.31 -14.77 -14.21
C MET A 102 0.86 -13.72 -15.22
N ASN A 103 0.64 -14.09 -16.49
CA ASN A 103 0.11 -13.16 -17.48
C ASN A 103 -1.27 -12.61 -17.07
N HIS A 104 -2.18 -13.48 -16.60
CA HIS A 104 -3.53 -13.07 -16.19
C HIS A 104 -3.52 -12.28 -14.89
N HIS A 105 -2.65 -12.59 -13.92
CA HIS A 105 -2.56 -11.83 -12.69
C HIS A 105 -1.93 -10.45 -12.92
N LEU A 106 -0.86 -10.36 -13.70
CA LEU A 106 -0.23 -9.08 -14.02
C LEU A 106 -1.15 -8.21 -14.89
N SER A 107 -1.56 -8.68 -16.07
CA SER A 107 -2.35 -7.83 -16.98
C SER A 107 -3.81 -7.73 -16.59
N GLY A 108 -4.44 -8.83 -16.18
CA GLY A 108 -5.85 -8.91 -15.85
C GLY A 108 -6.13 -8.34 -14.45
N LEU A 109 -5.65 -9.03 -13.41
CA LEU A 109 -5.98 -8.66 -12.03
C LEU A 109 -5.39 -7.30 -11.64
N LEU A 110 -4.08 -7.11 -11.81
CA LEU A 110 -3.41 -5.85 -11.43
C LEU A 110 -3.62 -4.76 -12.48
N GLY A 111 -3.37 -5.06 -13.76
CA GLY A 111 -3.48 -4.10 -14.85
C GLY A 111 -4.89 -3.54 -15.04
N LEU A 112 -5.89 -4.40 -15.30
CA LEU A 112 -7.28 -3.95 -15.45
C LEU A 112 -7.87 -3.43 -14.13
N GLY A 113 -7.40 -3.93 -12.99
CA GLY A 113 -7.76 -3.40 -11.67
C GLY A 113 -7.33 -1.94 -11.51
N CYS A 114 -6.05 -1.63 -11.76
CA CYS A 114 -5.52 -0.28 -11.76
C CYS A 114 -6.21 0.62 -12.80
N LEU A 115 -6.48 0.11 -14.00
CA LEU A 115 -7.15 0.87 -15.05
C LEU A 115 -8.59 1.25 -14.66
N SER A 116 -9.34 0.28 -14.13
CA SER A 116 -10.72 0.48 -13.69
C SER A 116 -10.78 1.45 -12.51
N TRP A 117 -9.83 1.35 -11.58
CA TRP A 117 -9.74 2.28 -10.46
C TRP A 117 -9.35 3.69 -10.90
N ALA A 118 -8.41 3.84 -11.84
CA ALA A 118 -8.10 5.15 -12.44
C ALA A 118 -9.34 5.75 -13.13
N GLY A 119 -10.11 4.96 -13.87
CA GLY A 119 -11.37 5.39 -14.47
C GLY A 119 -12.38 5.86 -13.42
N HIS A 120 -12.57 5.10 -12.34
CA HIS A 120 -13.41 5.53 -11.22
C HIS A 120 -12.90 6.84 -10.59
N GLN A 121 -11.60 6.95 -10.36
CA GLN A 121 -11.01 8.15 -9.78
C GLN A 121 -11.26 9.37 -10.67
N ILE A 122 -10.98 9.27 -11.97
CA ILE A 122 -11.12 10.36 -12.94
C ILE A 122 -12.57 10.82 -13.07
N HIS A 123 -13.50 9.88 -13.18
CA HIS A 123 -14.88 10.18 -13.56
C HIS A 123 -15.83 10.40 -12.37
N ILE A 124 -15.47 9.92 -11.17
CA ILE A 124 -16.34 9.96 -9.99
C ILE A 124 -15.66 10.65 -8.82
N ALA A 125 -14.52 10.12 -8.36
CA ALA A 125 -13.90 10.60 -7.14
C ALA A 125 -13.39 12.04 -7.26
N LEU A 126 -12.69 12.36 -8.37
CA LEU A 126 -12.11 13.66 -8.64
C LEU A 126 -13.13 14.81 -8.65
N PRO A 127 -14.20 14.78 -9.48
CA PRO A 127 -15.16 15.88 -9.51
C PRO A 127 -15.84 16.10 -8.16
N ILE A 128 -16.23 15.02 -7.48
CA ILE A 128 -16.90 15.11 -6.17
C ILE A 128 -15.95 15.67 -5.11
N ASN A 129 -14.71 15.19 -5.02
CA ASN A 129 -13.75 15.71 -4.04
C ASN A 129 -13.35 17.16 -4.34
N LYS A 130 -13.28 17.57 -5.62
CA LYS A 130 -13.02 18.97 -5.97
C LYS A 130 -14.12 19.90 -5.45
N LEU A 131 -15.39 19.48 -5.51
CA LEU A 131 -16.52 20.23 -4.96
C LEU A 131 -16.53 20.21 -3.43
N LEU A 132 -16.29 19.04 -2.81
CA LEU A 132 -16.20 18.90 -1.36
C LEU A 132 -15.06 19.75 -0.76
N ASP A 133 -13.91 19.81 -1.43
CA ASP A 133 -12.76 20.62 -1.02
C ASP A 133 -13.02 22.12 -1.24
N SER A 134 -13.97 22.48 -2.11
CA SER A 134 -14.43 23.86 -2.31
C SER A 134 -15.52 24.28 -1.30
N GLY A 135 -15.87 23.42 -0.34
CA GLY A 135 -16.82 23.71 0.73
C GLY A 135 -18.30 23.51 0.35
N ILE A 136 -18.58 22.88 -0.79
CA ILE A 136 -19.95 22.57 -1.19
C ILE A 136 -20.50 21.44 -0.32
N SER A 137 -21.73 21.62 0.18
CA SER A 137 -22.40 20.62 1.01
C SER A 137 -22.57 19.31 0.23
N PRO A 138 -22.39 18.14 0.86
CA PRO A 138 -22.56 16.85 0.20
C PRO A 138 -23.93 16.64 -0.46
N GLN A 139 -24.96 17.34 0.03
CA GLN A 139 -26.34 17.26 -0.49
C GLN A 139 -26.54 18.06 -1.78
N ASP A 140 -25.71 19.07 -2.01
CA ASP A 140 -25.79 19.95 -3.18
C ASP A 140 -24.89 19.47 -4.34
N ILE A 141 -24.06 18.45 -4.08
CA ILE A 141 -23.19 17.86 -5.09
C ILE A 141 -24.02 16.95 -6.01
N PRO A 142 -23.95 17.14 -7.34
CA PRO A 142 -24.60 16.27 -8.31
C PRO A 142 -24.24 14.80 -8.07
N LEU A 143 -25.17 13.89 -8.36
CA LEU A 143 -24.90 12.47 -8.15
C LEU A 143 -23.82 11.97 -9.13
N PRO A 144 -23.06 10.92 -8.77
CA PRO A 144 -21.97 10.41 -9.61
C PRO A 144 -22.33 10.14 -11.08
N HIS A 145 -23.57 9.69 -11.35
CA HIS A 145 -24.02 9.41 -12.71
C HIS A 145 -24.28 10.67 -13.54
N GLU A 146 -24.54 11.81 -12.91
CA GLU A 146 -24.72 13.09 -13.60
C GLU A 146 -23.39 13.57 -14.19
N PHE A 147 -22.27 13.39 -13.48
CA PHE A 147 -20.92 13.67 -14.00
C PHE A 147 -20.55 12.77 -15.18
N LEU A 148 -21.04 11.52 -15.22
CA LEU A 148 -20.78 10.60 -16.32
C LEU A 148 -21.53 10.97 -17.60
N VAL A 149 -22.79 11.41 -17.46
CA VAL A 149 -23.67 11.69 -18.60
C VAL A 149 -23.53 13.13 -19.08
N ASN A 150 -23.36 14.08 -18.16
CA ASN A 150 -23.27 15.50 -18.47
C ASN A 150 -21.81 15.94 -18.59
N ARG A 151 -21.30 15.94 -19.83
CA ARG A 151 -19.95 16.41 -20.13
C ARG A 151 -19.73 17.88 -19.75
N ASP A 152 -20.76 18.72 -19.80
CA ASP A 152 -20.62 20.14 -19.49
C ASP A 152 -20.28 20.33 -18.01
N LEU A 153 -20.90 19.54 -17.13
CA LEU A 153 -20.60 19.53 -15.69
C LEU A 153 -19.14 19.16 -15.41
N MET A 154 -18.61 18.13 -16.09
CA MET A 154 -17.20 17.77 -16.00
C MET A 154 -16.29 18.86 -16.56
N SER A 155 -16.66 19.48 -17.69
CA SER A 155 -15.84 20.50 -18.35
C SER A 155 -15.71 21.80 -17.56
N GLN A 156 -16.70 22.13 -16.71
CA GLN A 156 -16.63 23.26 -15.79
C GLN A 156 -15.54 23.04 -14.72
N LEU A 157 -15.35 21.80 -14.29
CA LEU A 157 -14.32 21.43 -13.32
C LEU A 157 -12.96 21.19 -13.99
N TYR A 158 -12.96 20.56 -15.15
CA TYR A 158 -11.77 20.11 -15.88
C TYR A 158 -11.95 20.48 -17.37
N PRO A 159 -11.51 21.69 -17.80
CA PRO A 159 -11.75 22.21 -19.14
C PRO A 159 -11.32 21.27 -20.27
N SER A 160 -10.34 20.39 -20.05
CA SER A 160 -9.88 19.44 -21.06
C SER A 160 -10.94 18.42 -21.49
N PHE A 161 -11.95 18.15 -20.66
CA PHE A 161 -13.07 17.26 -21.01
C PHE A 161 -13.87 17.75 -22.23
N SER A 162 -13.88 19.06 -22.50
CA SER A 162 -14.51 19.63 -23.70
C SER A 162 -13.87 19.13 -25.00
N LYS A 163 -12.58 18.76 -24.98
CA LYS A 163 -11.83 18.23 -26.13
C LYS A 163 -12.12 16.74 -26.40
N GLY A 164 -12.78 16.05 -25.47
CA GLY A 164 -13.12 14.64 -25.59
C GLY A 164 -11.91 13.71 -25.62
N ILE A 165 -12.10 12.53 -26.23
CA ILE A 165 -11.11 11.45 -26.25
C ILE A 165 -10.12 11.52 -27.43
N LEU A 166 -10.30 12.45 -28.37
CA LEU A 166 -9.43 12.56 -29.54
C LEU A 166 -7.94 12.78 -29.19
N PRO A 167 -7.57 13.61 -28.18
CA PRO A 167 -6.18 13.76 -27.77
C PRO A 167 -5.52 12.44 -27.31
N PHE A 168 -6.28 11.51 -26.74
CA PHE A 168 -5.78 10.19 -26.35
C PHE A 168 -5.30 9.38 -27.56
N PHE A 169 -6.14 9.27 -28.60
CA PHE A 169 -5.82 8.49 -29.81
C PHE A 169 -4.79 9.15 -30.73
N THR A 170 -4.58 10.46 -30.59
CA THR A 170 -3.56 11.22 -31.33
C THR A 170 -2.25 11.39 -30.55
N LEU A 171 -2.15 10.80 -29.36
CA LEU A 171 -0.99 10.89 -28.46
C LEU A 171 -0.64 12.32 -28.01
N ASN A 172 -1.58 13.26 -28.11
CA ASN A 172 -1.42 14.63 -27.60
C ASN A 172 -1.85 14.71 -26.12
N TRP A 173 -1.15 13.96 -25.26
CA TRP A 173 -1.58 13.71 -23.88
C TRP A 173 -1.41 14.88 -22.92
N ASN A 174 -0.56 15.86 -23.27
CA ASN A 174 -0.36 17.06 -22.43
C ASN A 174 -1.66 17.86 -22.20
N VAL A 175 -2.68 17.64 -23.04
CA VAL A 175 -4.01 18.23 -22.90
C VAL A 175 -4.72 17.82 -21.60
N TYR A 176 -4.41 16.66 -21.01
CA TYR A 176 -5.10 16.10 -19.84
C TYR A 176 -4.49 16.51 -18.48
N SER A 177 -3.64 17.55 -18.47
CA SER A 177 -2.89 17.98 -17.28
C SER A 177 -3.74 18.60 -16.16
N ASP A 178 -5.04 18.78 -16.36
CA ASP A 178 -5.98 19.33 -15.36
C ASP A 178 -6.53 18.27 -14.39
N PHE A 179 -6.58 16.99 -14.80
CA PHE A 179 -7.01 15.87 -13.96
C PHE A 179 -5.97 14.74 -13.83
N LEU A 180 -4.98 14.66 -14.72
CA LEU A 180 -3.80 13.80 -14.59
C LEU A 180 -2.59 14.66 -14.27
N THR A 181 -2.34 14.90 -12.98
CA THR A 181 -1.30 15.82 -12.53
C THR A 181 -0.05 15.08 -12.06
N PHE A 182 1.01 15.84 -11.81
CA PHE A 182 2.24 15.37 -11.17
C PHE A 182 2.72 16.45 -10.17
N LYS A 183 1.83 16.87 -9.28
CA LYS A 183 2.11 17.96 -8.34
C LYS A 183 3.14 17.52 -7.31
N GLY A 184 2.99 16.31 -6.77
CA GLY A 184 3.74 15.87 -5.60
C GLY A 184 3.25 16.54 -4.32
N GLY A 185 3.62 15.97 -3.18
CA GLY A 185 3.23 16.46 -1.86
C GLY A 185 1.76 16.20 -1.50
N LEU A 186 1.18 17.12 -0.74
CA LEU A 186 -0.13 16.98 -0.10
C LEU A 186 -1.05 18.14 -0.51
N ASN A 187 -2.33 17.86 -0.62
CA ASN A 187 -3.36 18.86 -0.78
C ASN A 187 -3.49 19.65 0.54
N PRO A 188 -3.24 20.97 0.56
CA PRO A 188 -3.24 21.77 1.79
C PRO A 188 -4.63 21.89 2.44
N VAL A 189 -5.71 21.64 1.70
CA VAL A 189 -7.08 21.67 2.25
C VAL A 189 -7.36 20.42 3.09
N THR A 190 -6.89 19.27 2.63
CA THR A 190 -7.28 17.96 3.20
C THR A 190 -6.14 17.29 3.97
N GLY A 191 -4.88 17.66 3.72
CA GLY A 191 -3.70 17.02 4.27
C GLY A 191 -3.43 15.62 3.70
N GLY A 192 -4.18 15.19 2.68
CA GLY A 192 -3.95 13.94 1.95
C GLY A 192 -3.25 14.17 0.61
N LEU A 193 -2.84 13.10 -0.08
CA LEU A 193 -2.30 13.16 -1.43
C LEU A 193 -3.29 13.81 -2.41
N TRP A 194 -2.75 14.41 -3.47
CA TRP A 194 -3.57 14.90 -4.58
C TRP A 194 -4.24 13.73 -5.29
N LEU A 195 -5.58 13.68 -5.28
CA LEU A 195 -6.30 12.59 -5.94
C LEU A 195 -6.03 12.53 -7.45
N SER A 196 -5.71 13.66 -8.09
CA SER A 196 -5.32 13.71 -9.51
C SER A 196 -3.95 13.09 -9.76
N ASP A 197 -3.02 13.19 -8.80
CA ASP A 197 -1.75 12.46 -8.85
C ASP A 197 -2.00 10.96 -8.63
N THR A 198 -2.92 10.58 -7.73
CA THR A 198 -3.28 9.16 -7.54
C THR A 198 -3.94 8.55 -8.77
N ALA A 199 -4.78 9.30 -9.49
CA ALA A 199 -5.40 8.85 -10.74
C ALA A 199 -4.33 8.62 -11.82
N HIS A 200 -3.39 9.55 -11.95
CA HIS A 200 -2.26 9.41 -12.85
C HIS A 200 -1.34 8.23 -12.46
N HIS A 201 -1.09 8.04 -11.16
CA HIS A 201 -0.34 6.90 -10.64
C HIS A 201 -0.99 5.56 -11.02
N HIS A 202 -2.30 5.39 -10.80
CA HIS A 202 -3.01 4.16 -11.16
C HIS A 202 -3.03 3.93 -12.67
N LEU A 203 -3.18 4.99 -13.49
CA LEU A 203 -3.11 4.87 -14.94
C LEU A 203 -1.72 4.41 -15.40
N ALA A 204 -0.65 4.97 -14.83
CA ALA A 204 0.72 4.56 -15.15
C ALA A 204 0.98 3.10 -14.73
N LEU A 205 0.53 2.69 -13.54
CA LEU A 205 0.61 1.29 -13.09
C LEU A 205 -0.21 0.34 -13.96
N ALA A 206 -1.40 0.76 -14.42
CA ALA A 206 -2.21 -0.04 -15.32
C ALA A 206 -1.45 -0.37 -16.61
N VAL A 207 -0.83 0.62 -17.24
CA VAL A 207 0.00 0.42 -18.44
C VAL A 207 1.17 -0.51 -18.12
N LEU A 208 1.88 -0.26 -17.02
CA LEU A 208 3.03 -1.08 -16.61
C LEU A 208 2.64 -2.56 -16.43
N PHE A 209 1.57 -2.84 -15.69
CA PHE A 209 1.13 -4.19 -15.39
C PHE A 209 0.51 -4.91 -16.59
N ILE A 210 -0.23 -4.18 -17.44
CA ILE A 210 -0.73 -4.74 -18.71
C ILE A 210 0.45 -5.15 -19.59
N VAL A 211 1.44 -4.29 -19.78
CA VAL A 211 2.63 -4.61 -20.59
C VAL A 211 3.42 -5.77 -19.96
N ALA A 212 3.64 -5.75 -18.65
CA ALA A 212 4.35 -6.82 -17.94
C ALA A 212 3.66 -8.19 -18.07
N GLY A 213 2.33 -8.22 -18.08
CA GLY A 213 1.55 -9.45 -18.25
C GLY A 213 1.56 -10.04 -19.67
N HIS A 214 2.34 -9.49 -20.60
CA HIS A 214 2.57 -10.07 -21.93
C HIS A 214 4.00 -10.64 -22.09
N MET A 215 4.74 -10.77 -20.98
CA MET A 215 6.12 -11.28 -21.00
C MET A 215 6.19 -12.80 -21.24
N TYR A 216 5.26 -13.58 -20.67
CA TYR A 216 5.41 -15.04 -20.63
C TYR A 216 4.75 -15.74 -21.82
N ARG A 217 5.42 -16.77 -22.33
CA ARG A 217 4.98 -17.54 -23.50
C ARG A 217 3.71 -18.32 -23.18
N THR A 218 2.74 -18.26 -24.09
CA THR A 218 1.50 -19.05 -24.03
C THR A 218 1.30 -19.79 -25.35
N ASN A 219 0.05 -20.02 -25.78
CA ASN A 219 -0.30 -20.88 -26.91
C ASN A 219 0.16 -20.33 -28.28
N TRP A 220 0.52 -19.06 -28.37
CA TRP A 220 0.89 -18.39 -29.63
C TRP A 220 2.40 -18.33 -29.90
N GLY A 221 3.22 -19.04 -29.12
CA GLY A 221 4.67 -19.16 -29.35
C GLY A 221 5.50 -17.92 -29.02
N ILE A 222 4.90 -16.74 -28.91
CA ILE A 222 5.56 -15.48 -28.53
C ILE A 222 5.67 -15.37 -27.00
N GLY A 223 6.82 -14.90 -26.50
CA GLY A 223 7.11 -14.67 -25.08
C GLY A 223 8.18 -15.61 -24.52
N HIS A 224 8.45 -15.48 -23.23
CA HIS A 224 9.47 -16.25 -22.51
C HIS A 224 8.89 -17.42 -21.70
N SER A 225 9.57 -18.57 -21.69
CA SER A 225 9.29 -19.61 -20.69
C SER A 225 10.05 -19.29 -19.40
N MET A 226 9.38 -19.41 -18.25
CA MET A 226 10.04 -19.18 -16.95
C MET A 226 11.17 -20.17 -16.70
N LYS A 227 10.99 -21.43 -17.13
CA LYS A 227 12.02 -22.46 -17.01
C LYS A 227 13.26 -22.12 -17.84
N GLU A 228 13.09 -21.71 -19.10
CA GLU A 228 14.20 -21.29 -19.96
C GLU A 228 14.96 -20.11 -19.34
N ILE A 229 14.24 -19.10 -18.81
CA ILE A 229 14.86 -17.97 -18.10
C ILE A 229 15.69 -18.48 -16.93
N LEU A 230 15.11 -19.27 -16.02
CA LEU A 230 15.81 -19.75 -14.82
C LEU A 230 17.07 -20.55 -15.19
N GLU A 231 16.97 -21.47 -16.13
CA GLU A 231 18.10 -22.32 -16.53
C GLU A 231 19.20 -21.56 -17.29
N ALA A 232 18.87 -20.46 -17.96
CA ALA A 232 19.87 -19.60 -18.61
C ALA A 232 20.74 -18.85 -17.58
N HIS A 233 20.23 -18.57 -16.38
CA HIS A 233 20.93 -17.78 -15.36
C HIS A 233 21.82 -18.68 -14.49
N LYS A 234 23.07 -18.87 -14.93
CA LYS A 234 24.11 -19.63 -14.23
C LYS A 234 25.43 -18.86 -14.25
N GLY A 235 26.17 -18.89 -13.15
CA GLY A 235 27.44 -18.18 -13.01
C GLY A 235 28.55 -19.07 -12.44
N PRO A 236 29.81 -18.62 -12.50
CA PRO A 236 30.97 -19.42 -12.09
C PRO A 236 30.93 -19.81 -10.60
N PHE A 237 30.29 -19.00 -9.74
CA PHE A 237 30.21 -19.26 -8.30
C PHE A 237 28.97 -20.06 -7.87
N THR A 238 27.95 -20.16 -8.72
CA THR A 238 26.62 -20.69 -8.36
C THR A 238 26.32 -22.08 -8.94
N GLY A 239 27.32 -22.73 -9.54
CA GLY A 239 27.18 -24.10 -10.05
C GLY A 239 26.09 -24.21 -11.12
N GLN A 240 25.07 -25.01 -10.87
CA GLN A 240 23.93 -25.19 -11.78
C GLN A 240 22.90 -24.04 -11.72
N GLY A 241 23.20 -22.95 -11.01
CA GLY A 241 22.34 -21.76 -10.93
C GLY A 241 20.92 -22.11 -10.47
N HIS A 242 19.91 -21.63 -11.20
CA HIS A 242 18.49 -21.75 -10.81
C HIS A 242 17.80 -23.03 -11.32
N LYS A 243 18.56 -24.02 -11.82
CA LYS A 243 17.99 -25.31 -12.26
C LYS A 243 17.21 -25.99 -11.11
N GLY A 244 16.03 -26.52 -11.40
CA GLY A 244 15.18 -27.19 -10.40
C GLY A 244 14.20 -26.27 -9.66
N LEU A 245 14.37 -24.93 -9.73
CA LEU A 245 13.47 -24.00 -9.04
C LEU A 245 12.08 -23.94 -9.69
N TYR A 246 12.00 -24.06 -11.03
CA TYR A 246 10.72 -24.13 -11.73
C TYR A 246 9.91 -25.34 -11.25
N GLU A 247 10.55 -26.50 -11.14
CA GLU A 247 9.95 -27.73 -10.65
C GLU A 247 9.49 -27.60 -9.20
N ILE A 248 10.31 -27.01 -8.31
CA ILE A 248 9.92 -26.76 -6.92
C ILE A 248 8.65 -25.90 -6.85
N LEU A 249 8.62 -24.78 -7.58
CA LEU A 249 7.53 -23.81 -7.50
C LEU A 249 6.25 -24.27 -8.21
N THR A 250 6.33 -25.27 -9.09
CA THR A 250 5.16 -25.87 -9.74
C THR A 250 4.67 -27.14 -9.05
N SER A 251 5.47 -27.73 -8.14
CA SER A 251 5.09 -28.97 -7.44
C SER A 251 4.80 -28.78 -5.95
N SER A 252 5.41 -27.80 -5.27
CA SER A 252 5.19 -27.53 -3.86
C SER A 252 4.39 -26.25 -3.61
N TRP A 253 3.20 -26.42 -3.04
CA TRP A 253 2.40 -25.30 -2.54
C TRP A 253 3.04 -24.61 -1.33
N HIS A 254 3.80 -25.33 -0.51
CA HIS A 254 4.51 -24.73 0.63
C HIS A 254 5.65 -23.83 0.19
N ALA A 255 6.38 -24.19 -0.88
CA ALA A 255 7.39 -23.31 -1.46
C ALA A 255 6.77 -22.01 -1.98
N GLN A 256 5.66 -22.09 -2.72
CA GLN A 256 4.93 -20.92 -3.19
C GLN A 256 4.39 -20.05 -2.05
N LEU A 257 3.74 -20.68 -1.06
CA LEU A 257 3.17 -19.97 0.08
C LEU A 257 4.26 -19.27 0.90
N ALA A 258 5.43 -19.89 1.07
CA ALA A 258 6.56 -19.27 1.76
C ALA A 258 7.01 -17.98 1.07
N ILE A 259 7.22 -17.99 -0.25
CA ILE A 259 7.61 -16.80 -1.01
C ILE A 259 6.51 -15.74 -0.95
N ASN A 260 5.26 -16.13 -1.16
CA ASN A 260 4.13 -15.20 -1.14
C ASN A 260 3.97 -14.51 0.21
N LEU A 261 4.07 -15.26 1.32
CA LEU A 261 4.00 -14.69 2.66
C LEU A 261 5.19 -13.77 2.97
N ALA A 262 6.40 -14.10 2.50
CA ALA A 262 7.55 -13.23 2.66
C ALA A 262 7.31 -11.89 1.95
N MET A 263 6.86 -11.93 0.69
CA MET A 263 6.63 -10.73 -0.10
C MET A 263 5.43 -9.91 0.39
N ILE A 264 4.29 -10.54 0.70
CA ILE A 264 3.11 -9.85 1.22
C ILE A 264 3.35 -9.27 2.61
N GLY A 265 4.08 -10.00 3.47
CA GLY A 265 4.43 -9.52 4.79
C GLY A 265 5.33 -8.27 4.73
N SER A 266 6.38 -8.32 3.90
CA SER A 266 7.24 -7.16 3.63
C SER A 266 6.48 -6.01 2.97
N LEU A 267 5.58 -6.29 2.02
CA LEU A 267 4.73 -5.27 1.39
C LEU A 267 3.81 -4.59 2.41
N SER A 268 3.22 -5.33 3.35
CA SER A 268 2.40 -4.77 4.43
C SER A 268 3.20 -3.77 5.29
N ILE A 269 4.46 -4.09 5.61
CA ILE A 269 5.37 -3.19 6.33
C ILE A 269 5.67 -1.93 5.50
N ILE A 270 5.94 -2.10 4.20
CA ILE A 270 6.17 -0.95 3.29
C ILE A 270 4.92 -0.06 3.20
N ILE A 271 3.73 -0.66 3.12
CA ILE A 271 2.45 0.08 3.14
C ILE A 271 2.33 0.90 4.43
N ALA A 272 2.68 0.34 5.59
CA ALA A 272 2.68 1.08 6.85
C ALA A 272 3.58 2.33 6.75
N HIS A 273 4.81 2.16 6.29
CA HIS A 273 5.77 3.26 6.14
C HIS A 273 5.33 4.32 5.13
N HIS A 274 4.77 3.89 3.99
CA HIS A 274 4.32 4.82 2.95
C HIS A 274 3.07 5.58 3.39
N MET A 275 2.09 4.93 4.01
CA MET A 275 0.81 5.57 4.35
C MET A 275 0.93 6.65 5.42
N TYR A 276 1.85 6.51 6.40
CA TYR A 276 1.99 7.55 7.43
C TYR A 276 2.74 8.78 6.89
N ALA A 277 3.79 8.57 6.07
CA ALA A 277 4.61 9.66 5.53
C ALA A 277 4.01 10.29 4.26
N MET A 278 3.13 9.59 3.56
CA MET A 278 2.41 10.06 2.37
C MET A 278 0.90 9.75 2.52
N PRO A 279 0.19 10.45 3.42
CA PRO A 279 -1.21 10.14 3.75
C PRO A 279 -2.12 10.15 2.50
N PRO A 280 -2.66 9.01 2.04
CA PRO A 280 -3.29 8.94 0.72
C PRO A 280 -4.74 9.42 0.69
N TYR A 281 -5.36 9.62 1.86
CA TYR A 281 -6.78 9.94 1.95
C TYR A 281 -7.03 11.34 2.53
N PRO A 282 -8.10 12.05 2.10
CA PRO A 282 -8.48 13.34 2.65
C PRO A 282 -8.73 13.28 4.17
N TYR A 283 -8.18 14.24 4.92
CA TYR A 283 -8.31 14.40 6.37
C TYR A 283 -7.76 13.25 7.23
N ILE A 284 -7.06 12.28 6.64
CA ILE A 284 -6.50 11.16 7.42
C ILE A 284 -5.23 11.54 8.16
N ALA A 285 -4.46 12.52 7.66
CA ALA A 285 -3.19 12.92 8.25
C ALA A 285 -3.35 13.54 9.65
N THR A 286 -4.43 14.30 9.86
CA THR A 286 -4.71 14.92 11.16
C THR A 286 -5.61 14.07 12.06
N ASP A 287 -5.99 12.88 11.61
CA ASP A 287 -6.66 11.86 12.43
C ASP A 287 -5.61 10.91 13.02
N TYR A 288 -4.89 11.41 14.04
CA TYR A 288 -3.77 10.68 14.64
C TYR A 288 -4.13 9.28 15.17
N PRO A 289 -5.30 9.05 15.80
CA PRO A 289 -5.73 7.70 16.15
C PRO A 289 -5.74 6.74 14.96
N THR A 290 -6.22 7.19 13.81
CA THR A 290 -6.25 6.37 12.58
C THR A 290 -4.85 6.14 12.02
N GLN A 291 -3.99 7.15 11.97
CA GLN A 291 -2.59 6.99 11.51
C GLN A 291 -1.83 5.93 12.33
N LEU A 292 -1.86 6.06 13.66
CA LEU A 292 -1.20 5.13 14.56
C LEU A 292 -1.78 3.71 14.43
N SER A 293 -3.11 3.60 14.35
CA SER A 293 -3.79 2.31 14.23
C SER A 293 -3.41 1.60 12.94
N LEU A 294 -3.47 2.30 11.79
CA LEU A 294 -3.15 1.71 10.49
C LEU A 294 -1.68 1.31 10.38
N PHE A 295 -0.76 2.15 10.86
CA PHE A 295 0.67 1.83 10.89
C PHE A 295 0.93 0.56 11.70
N THR A 296 0.45 0.55 12.95
CA THR A 296 0.65 -0.58 13.88
C THR A 296 -0.01 -1.85 13.36
N HIS A 297 -1.23 -1.75 12.83
CA HIS A 297 -1.95 -2.86 12.24
C HIS A 297 -1.17 -3.51 11.10
N HIS A 298 -0.71 -2.73 10.12
CA HIS A 298 0.01 -3.25 8.96
C HIS A 298 1.39 -3.80 9.33
N MET A 299 2.08 -3.18 10.30
CA MET A 299 3.33 -3.70 10.86
C MET A 299 3.15 -5.09 11.49
N TRP A 300 2.10 -5.28 12.30
CA TRP A 300 1.84 -6.58 12.93
C TRP A 300 1.46 -7.64 11.92
N ILE A 301 0.54 -7.34 10.98
CA ILE A 301 0.19 -8.27 9.90
C ILE A 301 1.43 -8.66 9.10
N GLY A 302 2.29 -7.68 8.80
CA GLY A 302 3.55 -7.91 8.10
C GLY A 302 4.48 -8.86 8.87
N GLY A 303 4.67 -8.62 10.17
CA GLY A 303 5.46 -9.50 11.04
C GLY A 303 4.93 -10.93 11.08
N PHE A 304 3.62 -11.11 11.24
CA PHE A 304 2.99 -12.45 11.22
C PHE A 304 3.20 -13.17 9.89
N CYS A 305 3.03 -12.48 8.76
CA CYS A 305 3.25 -13.06 7.44
C CYS A 305 4.73 -13.45 7.22
N VAL A 306 5.69 -12.59 7.58
CA VAL A 306 7.13 -12.90 7.43
C VAL A 306 7.54 -14.11 8.28
N VAL A 307 7.03 -14.23 9.51
CA VAL A 307 7.27 -15.42 10.35
C VAL A 307 6.61 -16.66 9.73
N GLY A 308 5.39 -16.53 9.22
CA GLY A 308 4.70 -17.61 8.49
C GLY A 308 5.47 -18.07 7.25
N ALA A 309 6.17 -17.17 6.57
CA ALA A 309 7.05 -17.53 5.45
C ALA A 309 8.18 -18.47 5.89
N GLY A 310 8.85 -18.17 7.00
CA GLY A 310 9.88 -19.03 7.58
C GLY A 310 9.35 -20.40 8.00
N ALA A 311 8.13 -20.44 8.54
CA ALA A 311 7.45 -21.70 8.89
C ALA A 311 7.18 -22.55 7.63
N HIS A 312 6.60 -21.97 6.58
CA HIS A 312 6.30 -22.70 5.35
C HIS A 312 7.54 -23.08 4.54
N ALA A 313 8.60 -22.27 4.57
CA ALA A 313 9.90 -22.64 4.02
C ALA A 313 10.46 -23.88 4.73
N SER A 314 10.34 -23.94 6.06
CA SER A 314 10.77 -25.11 6.84
C SER A 314 9.92 -26.34 6.55
N ILE A 315 8.61 -26.19 6.40
CA ILE A 315 7.70 -27.29 6.02
C ILE A 315 8.07 -27.82 4.63
N PHE A 316 8.33 -26.93 3.66
CA PHE A 316 8.83 -27.31 2.33
C PHE A 316 10.12 -28.13 2.44
N MET A 317 11.10 -27.66 3.21
CA MET A 317 12.39 -28.35 3.39
C MET A 317 12.26 -29.76 3.98
N VAL A 318 11.24 -29.99 4.81
CA VAL A 318 10.99 -31.29 5.46
C VAL A 318 10.20 -32.24 4.55
N ARG A 319 9.17 -31.74 3.86
CA ARG A 319 8.20 -32.59 3.16
C ARG A 319 8.48 -32.74 1.66
N ASP A 320 8.85 -31.64 1.01
CA ASP A 320 8.78 -31.53 -0.44
C ASP A 320 10.17 -31.36 -1.08
N TYR A 321 11.20 -31.05 -0.30
CA TYR A 321 12.57 -30.92 -0.81
C TYR A 321 13.14 -32.27 -1.26
N ASN A 322 13.60 -32.33 -2.51
CA ASN A 322 14.27 -33.49 -3.09
C ASN A 322 15.73 -33.17 -3.45
N PRO A 323 16.73 -33.79 -2.78
CA PRO A 323 18.15 -33.58 -3.09
C PRO A 323 18.54 -33.92 -4.53
N ALA A 324 17.91 -34.94 -5.13
CA ALA A 324 18.25 -35.39 -6.48
C ALA A 324 17.89 -34.33 -7.54
N GLN A 325 16.82 -33.57 -7.32
CA GLN A 325 16.38 -32.49 -8.22
C GLN A 325 17.17 -31.19 -8.03
N ASN A 326 17.85 -31.05 -6.90
CA ASN A 326 18.55 -29.81 -6.51
C ASN A 326 20.08 -29.92 -6.59
N TYR A 327 20.62 -30.97 -7.21
CA TYR A 327 22.05 -31.22 -7.20
C TYR A 327 22.87 -30.03 -7.73
N ASN A 328 23.74 -29.49 -6.85
CA ASN A 328 24.66 -28.38 -7.14
C ASN A 328 24.01 -27.11 -7.71
N ASN A 329 22.70 -26.91 -7.50
CA ASN A 329 22.02 -25.64 -7.78
C ASN A 329 22.20 -24.66 -6.61
N VAL A 330 21.59 -23.47 -6.70
CA VAL A 330 21.68 -22.45 -5.64
C VAL A 330 21.17 -22.93 -4.28
N LEU A 331 20.09 -23.72 -4.24
CA LEU A 331 19.48 -24.20 -2.99
C LEU A 331 20.38 -25.21 -2.28
N ASP A 332 20.87 -26.22 -3.00
CA ASP A 332 21.82 -27.20 -2.47
C ASP A 332 23.13 -26.54 -2.00
N ARG A 333 23.61 -25.54 -2.75
CA ARG A 333 24.80 -24.79 -2.36
C ARG A 333 24.59 -24.09 -1.03
N ILE A 334 23.48 -23.39 -0.81
CA ILE A 334 23.16 -22.75 0.48
C ILE A 334 23.20 -23.78 1.62
N ILE A 335 22.62 -24.97 1.42
CA ILE A 335 22.61 -26.01 2.45
C ILE A 335 24.04 -26.46 2.80
N ARG A 336 24.94 -26.57 1.81
CA ARG A 336 26.33 -27.00 2.01
C ARG A 336 27.21 -26.06 2.82
N HIS A 337 26.85 -24.78 2.93
CA HIS A 337 27.58 -23.81 3.76
C HIS A 337 26.68 -23.11 4.79
N ARG A 338 25.59 -23.77 5.19
CA ARG A 338 24.63 -23.24 6.18
C ARG A 338 25.28 -22.87 7.50
N ASP A 339 26.28 -23.63 7.96
CA ASP A 339 26.95 -23.38 9.23
C ASP A 339 27.76 -22.07 9.19
N ALA A 340 28.32 -21.72 8.02
CA ALA A 340 28.97 -20.44 7.81
C ALA A 340 27.96 -19.29 7.81
N ILE A 341 26.81 -19.44 7.13
CA ILE A 341 25.75 -18.43 7.12
C ILE A 341 25.26 -18.17 8.55
N VAL A 342 24.95 -19.24 9.30
CA VAL A 342 24.42 -19.14 10.67
C VAL A 342 25.46 -18.56 11.63
N SER A 343 26.73 -18.94 11.52
CA SER A 343 27.77 -18.42 12.42
C SER A 343 28.06 -16.93 12.19
N HIS A 344 28.09 -16.48 10.93
CA HIS A 344 28.23 -15.06 10.61
C HIS A 344 27.02 -14.26 11.07
N LEU A 345 25.81 -14.77 10.84
CA LEU A 345 24.58 -14.12 11.32
C LEU A 345 24.56 -14.03 12.85
N ASN A 346 24.97 -15.07 13.56
CA ASN A 346 25.09 -15.06 15.01
C ASN A 346 26.07 -13.98 15.49
N TRP A 347 27.26 -13.91 14.88
CA TRP A 347 28.22 -12.85 15.17
C TRP A 347 27.64 -11.45 14.94
N VAL A 348 26.94 -11.24 13.81
CA VAL A 348 26.25 -9.96 13.53
C VAL A 348 25.21 -9.64 14.61
N CYS A 349 24.40 -10.61 15.04
CA CYS A 349 23.42 -10.40 16.11
C CYS A 349 24.06 -9.99 17.44
N ILE A 350 25.18 -10.63 17.81
CA ILE A 350 25.94 -10.28 19.02
C ILE A 350 26.52 -8.87 18.88
N PHE A 351 27.13 -8.57 17.74
CA PHE A 351 27.68 -7.25 17.46
C PHE A 351 26.60 -6.16 17.56
N LEU A 352 25.46 -6.35 16.88
CA LEU A 352 24.34 -5.41 16.93
C LEU A 352 23.79 -5.27 18.35
N GLY A 353 23.65 -6.35 19.11
CA GLY A 353 23.21 -6.30 20.51
C GLY A 353 24.11 -5.41 21.39
N PHE A 354 25.43 -5.61 21.32
CA PHE A 354 26.38 -4.79 22.08
C PHE A 354 26.44 -3.33 21.61
N HIS A 355 26.37 -3.09 20.29
CA HIS A 355 26.56 -1.76 19.70
C HIS A 355 25.25 -1.01 19.42
N SER A 356 24.11 -1.53 19.89
CA SER A 356 22.83 -0.81 19.92
C SER A 356 22.28 -0.76 21.34
N PHE A 357 21.77 -1.88 21.86
CA PHE A 357 21.20 -1.96 23.21
C PHE A 357 22.23 -1.63 24.30
N GLY A 358 23.49 -2.04 24.13
CA GLY A 358 24.57 -1.68 25.06
C GLY A 358 24.79 -0.17 25.19
N LEU A 359 24.51 0.62 24.15
CA LEU A 359 24.59 2.09 24.20
C LEU A 359 23.51 2.68 25.12
N TYR A 360 22.33 2.08 25.18
CA TYR A 360 21.27 2.51 26.11
C TYR A 360 21.68 2.25 27.56
N ILE A 361 22.23 1.08 27.86
CA ILE A 361 22.76 0.76 29.21
C ILE A 361 23.90 1.70 29.60
N HIS A 362 24.82 1.99 28.67
CA HIS A 362 25.88 2.99 28.88
C HIS A 362 25.29 4.35 29.24
N ASN A 363 24.30 4.81 28.47
CA ASN A 363 23.63 6.08 28.70
C ASN A 363 22.92 6.14 30.05
N ASP A 364 22.17 5.11 30.43
CA ASP A 364 21.51 5.03 31.73
C ASP A 364 22.54 5.06 32.88
N THR A 365 23.65 4.35 32.73
CA THR A 365 24.73 4.32 33.72
C THR A 365 25.42 5.68 33.84
N MET A 366 25.81 6.30 32.73
CA MET A 366 26.45 7.62 32.74
C MET A 366 25.52 8.69 33.30
N ARG A 367 24.23 8.62 32.96
CA ARG A 367 23.21 9.52 33.51
C ARG A 367 23.03 9.34 35.01
N ALA A 368 22.94 8.11 35.50
CA ALA A 368 22.85 7.81 36.93
C ALA A 368 24.09 8.25 37.71
N LEU A 369 25.28 8.17 37.10
CA LEU A 369 26.55 8.65 37.68
C LEU A 369 26.73 10.17 37.62
N GLY A 370 25.76 10.92 37.08
CA GLY A 370 25.86 12.38 36.93
C GLY A 370 26.86 12.83 35.85
N ARG A 371 27.21 11.95 34.91
CA ARG A 371 28.19 12.17 33.84
C ARG A 371 27.50 12.36 32.48
N SER A 372 26.60 13.34 32.37
CA SER A 372 25.81 13.55 31.14
C SER A 372 26.66 13.93 29.93
N GLN A 373 27.85 14.50 30.14
CA GLN A 373 28.82 14.80 29.08
C GLN A 373 29.44 13.55 28.42
N ASP A 374 29.35 12.39 29.08
CA ASP A 374 29.90 11.12 28.58
C ASP A 374 28.83 10.22 27.94
N MET A 375 27.61 10.75 27.77
CA MET A 375 26.50 10.06 27.10
C MET A 375 26.58 10.16 25.58
N PHE A 376 26.05 9.15 24.90
CA PHE A 376 25.68 9.24 23.49
C PHE A 376 24.40 10.07 23.37
N SER A 377 24.52 11.31 22.88
CA SER A 377 23.40 12.25 22.73
C SER A 377 23.76 13.38 21.76
N ASP A 378 22.75 14.15 21.33
CA ASP A 378 22.93 15.31 20.45
C ASP A 378 23.83 16.41 21.05
N THR A 379 23.93 16.49 22.37
CA THR A 379 24.68 17.55 23.07
C THR A 379 26.02 17.12 23.62
N ALA A 380 26.39 15.84 23.46
CA ALA A 380 27.62 15.27 23.98
C ALA A 380 28.31 14.43 22.89
N ILE A 381 28.37 13.11 23.04
CA ILE A 381 28.95 12.22 22.03
C ILE A 381 27.89 11.91 20.97
N GLN A 382 27.97 12.57 19.82
CA GLN A 382 26.96 12.45 18.77
C GLN A 382 27.16 11.19 17.92
N LEU A 383 26.06 10.49 17.64
CA LEU A 383 26.00 9.35 16.72
C LEU A 383 24.98 9.63 15.60
N GLN A 384 25.28 10.62 14.77
CA GLN A 384 24.36 11.09 13.74
C GLN A 384 24.18 10.08 12.60
N PRO A 385 22.94 9.82 12.14
CA PRO A 385 22.66 8.95 10.99
C PRO A 385 22.91 9.68 9.66
N ILE A 386 24.16 10.06 9.40
CA ILE A 386 24.56 10.93 8.27
C ILE A 386 24.09 10.42 6.90
N PHE A 387 24.03 9.11 6.70
CA PHE A 387 23.56 8.53 5.44
C PHE A 387 22.06 8.73 5.24
N ALA A 388 21.26 8.64 6.31
CA ALA A 388 19.82 8.88 6.23
C ALA A 388 19.52 10.37 6.03
N GLN A 389 20.25 11.26 6.71
CA GLN A 389 20.17 12.71 6.50
C GLN A 389 20.55 13.10 5.06
N TRP A 390 21.58 12.46 4.51
CA TRP A 390 21.97 12.65 3.10
C TRP A 390 20.86 12.23 2.12
N VAL A 391 20.23 11.06 2.35
CA VAL A 391 19.07 10.62 1.53
C VAL A 391 17.88 11.57 1.68
N GLN A 392 17.56 12.04 2.89
CA GLN A 392 16.53 13.06 3.12
C GLN A 392 16.82 14.33 2.31
N SER A 393 18.07 14.79 2.32
CA SER A 393 18.50 15.96 1.54
C SER A 393 18.29 15.77 0.04
N ILE A 394 18.66 14.60 -0.52
CA ILE A 394 18.43 14.28 -1.93
C ILE A 394 16.94 14.36 -2.29
N HIS A 395 16.07 13.74 -1.47
CA HIS A 395 14.63 13.73 -1.75
C HIS A 395 13.99 15.10 -1.58
N SER A 396 14.39 15.86 -0.57
CA SER A 396 13.91 17.23 -0.33
C SER A 396 14.24 18.16 -1.51
N LEU A 397 15.42 17.99 -2.12
CA LEU A 397 15.90 18.78 -3.25
C LEU A 397 15.50 18.20 -4.62
N ALA A 398 14.68 17.15 -4.68
CA ALA A 398 14.40 16.46 -5.94
C ALA A 398 13.50 17.27 -6.88
N ALA A 399 12.45 17.91 -6.35
CA ALA A 399 11.49 18.68 -7.14
C ALA A 399 12.17 19.86 -7.85
N GLY A 400 11.97 20.00 -9.16
CA GLY A 400 12.61 21.01 -10.00
C GLY A 400 14.09 20.75 -10.32
N ASN A 401 14.70 19.68 -9.80
CA ASN A 401 16.09 19.29 -10.05
C ASN A 401 16.17 17.88 -10.66
N THR A 402 16.34 16.83 -9.84
CA THR A 402 16.36 15.44 -10.32
C THR A 402 14.98 14.93 -10.75
N SER A 403 13.91 15.64 -10.36
CA SER A 403 12.54 15.50 -10.86
C SER A 403 12.03 16.86 -11.38
N PRO A 404 12.42 17.28 -12.60
CA PRO A 404 12.16 18.63 -13.12
C PRO A 404 10.67 19.00 -13.20
N ASN A 405 9.80 18.01 -13.42
CA ASN A 405 8.36 18.22 -13.63
C ASN A 405 7.52 18.10 -12.34
N ALA A 406 8.13 17.65 -11.23
CA ALA A 406 7.43 17.63 -9.93
C ALA A 406 7.46 19.03 -9.31
N LEU A 407 6.34 19.44 -8.72
CA LEU A 407 6.21 20.76 -8.07
C LEU A 407 6.61 20.74 -6.60
N ALA A 408 6.50 19.58 -5.94
CA ALA A 408 6.85 19.40 -4.54
C ALA A 408 7.51 18.04 -4.28
N THR A 409 8.10 17.90 -3.09
CA THR A 409 8.68 16.64 -2.60
C THR A 409 7.64 15.50 -2.61
N SER A 410 8.12 14.26 -2.73
CA SER A 410 7.25 13.08 -2.59
C SER A 410 6.66 12.95 -1.18
N SER A 411 7.33 13.49 -0.16
CA SER A 411 6.83 13.58 1.21
C SER A 411 7.47 14.74 1.97
N TYR A 412 6.65 15.49 2.70
CA TYR A 412 7.11 16.54 3.62
C TYR A 412 7.90 15.99 4.82
N ALA A 413 7.91 14.67 5.05
CA ALA A 413 8.76 14.04 6.05
C ALA A 413 10.26 14.18 5.72
N PHE A 414 10.63 14.28 4.44
CA PHE A 414 12.02 14.45 4.00
C PHE A 414 12.54 15.88 4.15
N GLY A 415 11.64 16.87 4.24
CA GLY A 415 11.99 18.29 4.28
C GLY A 415 10.88 19.17 3.72
N GLY A 416 11.05 20.49 3.83
CA GLY A 416 10.08 21.50 3.39
C GLY A 416 9.25 22.07 4.52
N ASP A 417 8.10 22.65 4.16
CA ASP A 417 7.25 23.37 5.10
C ASP A 417 6.36 22.43 5.94
N ILE A 418 5.89 22.95 7.08
CA ILE A 418 4.88 22.30 7.91
C ILE A 418 3.51 22.45 7.24
N ILE A 419 2.84 21.34 6.96
CA ILE A 419 1.48 21.32 6.44
C ILE A 419 0.51 21.20 7.61
N THR A 420 -0.47 22.10 7.69
CA THR A 420 -1.48 22.09 8.76
C THR A 420 -2.90 22.05 8.19
N VAL A 421 -3.80 21.34 8.89
CA VAL A 421 -5.23 21.26 8.57
C VAL A 421 -6.02 21.31 9.87
N GLY A 422 -6.95 22.26 10.00
CA GLY A 422 -7.78 22.40 11.20
C GLY A 422 -6.99 22.54 12.50
N ASN A 423 -5.97 23.43 12.50
CA ASN A 423 -5.04 23.68 13.62
C ASN A 423 -4.19 22.49 14.08
N LYS A 424 -4.13 21.41 13.29
CA LYS A 424 -3.28 20.24 13.55
C LYS A 424 -2.23 20.12 12.45
N VAL A 425 -1.04 19.62 12.81
CA VAL A 425 0.01 19.29 11.84
C VAL A 425 -0.41 18.04 11.09
N ALA A 426 -0.56 18.15 9.77
CA ALA A 426 -0.79 17.01 8.89
C ALA A 426 0.53 16.29 8.60
N MET A 427 1.59 17.05 8.29
CA MET A 427 2.94 16.53 8.11
C MET A 427 3.97 17.63 8.35
N MET A 428 5.14 17.25 8.83
CA MET A 428 6.31 18.13 8.99
C MET A 428 7.58 17.33 8.72
N PRO A 429 8.72 18.00 8.46
CA PRO A 429 10.02 17.33 8.37
C PRO A 429 10.29 16.50 9.64
N ILE A 430 10.71 15.25 9.45
CA ILE A 430 11.06 14.34 10.54
C ILE A 430 12.57 14.34 10.69
N ASN A 431 13.05 15.06 11.70
CA ASN A 431 14.48 15.16 12.01
C ASN A 431 15.03 13.80 12.49
N LEU A 432 16.26 13.50 12.08
CA LEU A 432 17.01 12.31 12.48
C LEU A 432 18.25 12.77 13.27
N GLY A 433 18.32 12.44 14.55
CA GLY A 433 19.43 12.78 15.46
C GLY A 433 20.21 11.56 15.93
#